data_AF-A0A1B7W3X8-F1
#
_entry.id   AF-A0A1B7W3X8-F1
#
_cell.length_a   1.000
_cell.length_b   1.000
_cell.length_c   1.000
_cell.angle_alpha   90.00
_cell.angle_beta   90.00
_cell.angle_gamma   90.00
#
_symmetry.space_group_name_H-M   'P 1'
#
loop_
_entity.id
_entity.type
_entity.pdbx_description
1 polymer ?
#
loop_
_entity_poly.entity_id
_entity_poly.type
_entity_poly.pdbx_seq_one_letter_code
_entity_poly.pdbx_strand_id
1 'polypeptide(L)'
;IPQAAIEKAESAYPVIEPLKKAIPTERFAIAFFQNHPNYRDKCFAALGIAEPSKIIDGIDLMAADFNLNKTPRTFSESRQDWE
;
A
#
# COMPACT_ATOMS: atom_id res chain seq x y z
N ILE A 1 13.29 -6.44 -16.96
CA ILE A 1 14.67 -6.16 -16.52
C ILE A 1 15.59 -7.15 -17.21
N PRO A 2 16.73 -6.74 -17.81
CA PRO A 2 17.66 -7.66 -18.46
C PRO A 2 18.27 -8.66 -17.49
N GLN A 3 18.35 -9.93 -17.88
CA GLN A 3 18.83 -11.02 -17.02
C GLN A 3 20.25 -10.79 -16.48
N ALA A 4 21.15 -10.26 -17.33
CA ALA A 4 22.52 -9.93 -16.94
C ALA A 4 22.61 -8.85 -15.84
N ALA A 5 21.64 -7.93 -15.77
CA ALA A 5 21.59 -6.92 -14.71
C ALA A 5 21.13 -7.52 -13.38
N ILE A 6 20.21 -8.50 -13.43
CA ILE A 6 19.73 -9.23 -12.25
C ILE A 6 20.87 -10.09 -11.68
N GLU A 7 21.58 -10.84 -12.52
CA GLU A 7 22.70 -11.70 -12.11
C GLU A 7 23.85 -10.90 -11.49
N LYS A 8 24.18 -9.74 -12.06
CA LYS A 8 25.20 -8.84 -11.50
C LYS A 8 24.80 -8.31 -10.12
N ALA A 9 23.51 -8.01 -9.93
CA ALA A 9 23.00 -7.54 -8.65
C ALA A 9 23.02 -8.68 -7.62
N GLU A 10 22.49 -9.87 -7.97
CA GLU A 10 22.51 -11.07 -7.13
C GLU A 10 23.92 -11.49 -6.68
N SER A 11 24.92 -11.38 -7.57
CA SER A 11 26.29 -11.75 -7.22
C SER A 11 26.96 -10.75 -6.27
N ALA A 12 26.49 -9.49 -6.24
CA ALA A 12 27.02 -8.46 -5.35
C ALA A 12 26.32 -8.52 -3.98
N TYR A 13 25.02 -8.81 -3.97
CA TYR A 13 24.20 -9.04 -2.78
C TYR A 13 22.90 -9.76 -3.19
N PRO A 14 22.34 -10.67 -2.38
CA PRO A 14 21.09 -11.33 -2.72
C PRO A 14 19.94 -10.30 -2.73
N VAL A 15 19.31 -10.09 -3.89
CA VAL A 15 18.27 -9.06 -4.11
C VAL A 15 16.90 -9.70 -4.32
N ILE A 16 16.84 -10.87 -4.96
CA ILE A 16 15.62 -11.57 -5.34
C ILE A 16 14.87 -12.07 -4.12
N GLU A 17 15.55 -12.64 -3.13
CA GLU A 17 14.93 -13.15 -1.89
C GLU A 17 14.29 -12.02 -1.06
N PRO A 18 14.99 -10.90 -0.77
CA PRO A 18 14.39 -9.73 -0.15
C PRO A 18 13.23 -9.13 -0.94
N LEU A 19 13.38 -8.99 -2.26
CA LEU A 19 12.31 -8.48 -3.13
C LEU A 19 11.10 -9.42 -3.16
N LYS A 20 11.32 -10.73 -3.24
CA LYS A 20 10.27 -11.75 -3.17
C LYS A 20 9.58 -11.82 -1.82
N LYS A 21 10.18 -11.32 -0.74
CA LYS A 21 9.52 -11.19 0.56
C LYS A 21 8.76 -9.87 0.63
N ALA A 22 9.40 -8.77 0.24
CA ALA A 22 8.79 -7.44 0.24
C ALA A 22 7.54 -7.36 -0.64
N ILE A 23 7.61 -7.81 -1.91
CA ILE A 23 6.51 -7.70 -2.88
C ILE A 23 5.20 -8.38 -2.41
N PRO A 24 5.19 -9.66 -2.00
CA PRO A 24 3.98 -10.26 -1.46
C PRO A 24 3.57 -9.58 -0.15
N THR A 25 4.51 -9.24 0.74
CA THR A 25 4.18 -8.60 2.02
C THR A 25 3.51 -7.24 1.84
N GLU A 26 4.00 -6.40 0.93
CA GLU A 26 3.42 -5.09 0.60
C GLU A 26 2.02 -5.24 0.00
N ARG A 27 1.87 -6.12 -0.99
CA ARG A 27 0.56 -6.41 -1.59
C ARG A 27 -0.44 -6.92 -0.54
N PHE A 28 0.00 -7.82 0.35
CA PHE A 28 -0.85 -8.33 1.43
C PHE A 28 -1.19 -7.26 2.46
N ALA A 29 -0.25 -6.38 2.80
CA ALA A 29 -0.49 -5.28 3.74
C ALA A 29 -1.49 -4.26 3.17
N ILE A 30 -1.34 -3.88 1.90
CA ILE A 30 -2.29 -3.01 1.21
C ILE A 30 -3.67 -3.67 1.18
N ALA A 31 -3.76 -4.91 0.69
CA ALA A 31 -5.03 -5.63 0.63
C ALA A 31 -5.68 -5.81 2.01
N PHE A 32 -4.89 -6.06 3.05
CA PHE A 32 -5.38 -6.13 4.43
C PHE A 32 -5.96 -4.78 4.86
N PHE A 33 -5.20 -3.70 4.70
CA PHE A 33 -5.64 -2.36 5.09
C PHE A 33 -6.91 -1.94 4.34
N GLN A 34 -7.01 -2.23 3.04
CA GLN A 34 -8.17 -1.94 2.20
C GLN A 34 -9.46 -2.64 2.66
N ASN A 35 -9.35 -3.87 3.18
CA ASN A 35 -10.51 -4.68 3.55
C ASN A 35 -10.90 -4.58 5.04
N HIS A 36 -10.16 -3.83 5.86
CA HIS A 36 -10.40 -3.75 7.30
C HIS A 36 -10.67 -2.30 7.75
N PRO A 37 -11.85 -1.72 7.45
CA PRO A 37 -12.18 -0.33 7.79
C PRO A 37 -12.03 -0.03 9.30
N ASN A 38 -12.47 -0.93 10.18
CA ASN A 38 -12.32 -0.77 11.62
C ASN A 38 -10.85 -0.71 12.08
N TYR A 39 -9.95 -1.38 11.37
CA TYR A 39 -8.51 -1.32 11.65
C TYR A 39 -7.94 0.02 11.20
N ARG A 40 -8.33 0.49 10.01
CA ARG A 40 -7.93 1.81 9.50
C ARG A 40 -8.37 2.93 10.43
N ASP A 41 -9.61 2.92 10.89
CA ASP A 41 -10.14 3.93 11.81
C ASP A 41 -9.32 3.99 13.11
N LYS A 42 -8.92 2.83 13.66
CA LYS A 42 -8.03 2.77 14.83
C LYS A 42 -6.66 3.36 14.53
N CYS A 43 -6.10 3.08 13.36
CA CYS A 43 -4.82 3.65 12.93
C CYS A 43 -4.92 5.17 12.78
N PHE A 44 -5.96 5.68 12.12
CA PHE A 44 -6.16 7.11 11.93
C PHE A 44 -6.33 7.84 13.27
N ALA A 45 -7.13 7.28 14.18
CA ALA A 45 -7.31 7.83 15.52
C ALA A 45 -6.01 7.83 16.32
N ALA A 46 -5.28 6.70 16.34
CA ALA A 46 -4.03 6.57 17.10
C ALA A 46 -2.91 7.47 16.57
N LEU A 47 -2.88 7.71 15.26
CA LEU A 47 -1.88 8.56 14.60
C LEU A 47 -2.31 10.02 14.48
N GLY A 48 -3.53 10.38 14.92
CA GLY A 48 -4.04 11.75 14.81
C GLY A 48 -4.18 12.25 13.37
N ILE A 49 -4.55 11.36 12.44
CA ILE A 49 -4.69 11.71 11.02
C ILE A 49 -5.91 12.61 10.84
N ALA A 50 -5.68 13.85 10.40
CA ALA A 50 -6.72 14.83 10.16
C ALA A 50 -7.53 14.56 8.88
N GLU A 51 -6.89 14.01 7.85
CA GLU A 51 -7.49 13.79 6.53
C GLU A 51 -7.34 12.33 6.05
N PRO A 52 -8.18 11.41 6.56
CA PRO A 52 -8.15 10.00 6.15
C PRO A 52 -8.36 9.78 4.64
N SER A 53 -9.11 10.67 3.98
CA SER A 53 -9.38 10.63 2.54
C SER A 53 -8.09 10.68 1.71
N LYS A 54 -7.19 11.63 2.01
CA LYS A 54 -5.88 11.76 1.32
C LYS A 54 -4.97 10.55 1.53
N ILE A 55 -5.00 9.95 2.72
CA ILE A 55 -4.23 8.73 2.98
C ILE A 55 -4.75 7.58 2.12
N ILE A 56 -6.07 7.43 2.01
CA ILE A 56 -6.67 6.39 1.18
C ILE A 56 -6.44 6.64 -0.31
N ASP A 57 -6.42 7.89 -0.76
CA ASP A 57 -6.01 8.23 -2.13
C ASP A 57 -4.59 7.72 -2.43
N GLY A 58 -3.63 7.94 -1.52
CA GLY A 58 -2.27 7.41 -1.64
C GLY A 58 -2.23 5.88 -1.68
N ILE A 59 -3.04 5.22 -0.84
CA ILE A 59 -3.13 3.75 -0.82
C ILE A 59 -3.75 3.22 -2.12
N ASP A 60 -4.76 3.90 -2.68
CA ASP A 60 -5.35 3.54 -3.96
C ASP A 60 -4.36 3.69 -5.13
N LEU A 61 -3.48 4.69 -5.07
CA LEU A 61 -2.38 4.84 -6.04
C LEU A 61 -1.38 3.67 -5.94
N MET A 62 -0.95 3.30 -4.73
CA MET A 62 -0.07 2.14 -4.53
C MET A 62 -0.76 0.83 -4.91
N ALA A 63 -2.06 0.69 -4.63
CA ALA A 63 -2.84 -0.48 -4.99
C ALA A 63 -2.90 -0.68 -6.51
N ALA A 64 -2.95 0.41 -7.28
CA ALA A 64 -2.93 0.37 -8.74
C ALA A 64 -1.63 -0.25 -9.29
N ASP A 65 -0.48 0.04 -8.66
CA ASP A 65 0.82 -0.56 -9.04
C ASP A 65 0.85 -2.09 -8.84
N PHE A 66 0.00 -2.61 -7.96
CA PHE A 66 -0.12 -4.04 -7.67
C PHE A 66 -1.36 -4.71 -8.30
N ASN A 67 -2.07 -4.03 -9.20
CA ASN A 67 -3.34 -4.48 -9.79
C ASN A 67 -4.40 -4.88 -8.73
N LEU A 68 -4.40 -4.20 -7.58
CA LEU A 68 -5.42 -4.36 -6.55
C LEU A 68 -6.60 -3.42 -6.81
N ASN A 69 -7.78 -3.79 -6.30
CA ASN A 69 -8.96 -2.94 -6.38
C ASN A 69 -8.81 -1.70 -5.50
N LYS A 70 -9.57 -0.64 -5.80
CA LYS A 70 -9.65 0.54 -4.93
C LYS A 70 -10.23 0.19 -3.55
N THR A 71 -9.82 0.95 -2.55
CA THR A 71 -10.28 0.84 -1.18
C THR A 71 -11.78 1.16 -1.09
N PRO A 72 -12.61 0.27 -0.53
CA PRO A 72 -13.98 0.60 -0.17
C PRO A 72 -13.96 1.63 0.95
N ARG A 73 -14.45 2.84 0.65
CA ARG A 73 -14.43 3.97 1.59
C ARG A 73 -15.61 3.93 2.54
N THR A 74 -15.35 4.24 3.81
CA THR A 74 -16.38 4.57 4.79
C THR A 74 -16.87 6.01 4.60
N PHE A 75 -17.90 6.41 5.34
CA PHE A 75 -18.46 7.76 5.26
C PHE A 75 -17.44 8.85 5.67
N SER A 76 -16.63 8.59 6.70
CA SER A 76 -15.56 9.50 7.15
C SER A 76 -14.44 9.65 6.12
N GLU A 77 -14.17 8.59 5.36
CA GLU A 77 -13.13 8.51 4.33
C GLU A 77 -13.56 9.11 2.98
N SER A 78 -14.86 9.33 2.80
CA SER A 78 -15.47 9.86 1.56
C SER A 78 -15.67 11.38 1.58
N ARG A 79 -15.32 12.05 2.68
CA ARG A 79 -15.40 13.52 2.76
C ARG A 79 -14.34 14.12 1.84
N GLN A 80 -14.79 14.55 0.67
CA GLN A 80 -14.07 15.47 -0.18
C GLN A 80 -14.34 16.85 0.40
N ASP A 81 -13.32 17.48 0.98
CA ASP A 81 -13.41 18.88 1.36
C ASP A 81 -13.66 19.66 0.08
N TRP A 82 -14.90 20.16 -0.06
CA TRP A 82 -15.23 21.15 -1.05
C TRP A 82 -14.65 22.47 -0.51
N GLU A 83 -13.45 22.83 -0.98
CA GLU A 83 -12.94 24.19 -0.89
C GLU A 83 -12.78 24.76 -2.31
#